data_AF-A0A955EHV1-F1
#
_entry.id   AF-A0A955EHV1-F1
#
_cell.length_a   1.000
_cell.length_b   1.000
_cell.length_c   1.000
_cell.angle_alpha   90.00
_cell.angle_beta   90.00
_cell.angle_gamma   90.00
#
_symmetry.space_group_name_H-M   'P 1'
#
loop_
_entity.id
_entity.type
_entity.pdbx_description
1 polymer ?
#
loop_
_entity_poly.entity_id
_entity_poly.type
_entity_poly.pdbx_seq_one_letter_code
_entity_poly.pdbx_strand_id
1 'polypeptide(L)'
;MLIPLGTDVRRRRPTVITYWLIGINIAVMIAQEIHASADPDGAMALLDRLMLHPGADSFAWWQLITHAFLHAGLMHLLGNMLFLFVFGMAVEERLGRLGFLAFYLGGGVCAALVQMWASEPVATYMGMSIYAPMLGASGAVAAVTGAFLVYFPKTHVKVLLFFFLIGLYSIPSWWFIVFAIAHDFVLQGMYVDNVAHAAHLGGYAFGIGLSLTLLATHVVQRQPYDLFSIFRQAHRRRTFRELTQKQGREPWMGRVGARDRHRFSGGAASDEYATRRAAVSEAFGTGNTEEAADRYIALLEDFPDAVMNRDAQMQIANSLMARGRHEHAAAAYSRFLSRHGSDAEADSIRLLLALINARYLNDPVEAGRLLSEVRESNLDEHGRATYESLRKDLA
;
A
#
# COMPACT_ATOMS: atom_id res chain seq x y z
N MET A 1 10.17 11.95 -19.80
CA MET A 1 9.28 10.78 -19.78
C MET A 1 9.61 9.91 -18.58
N LEU A 2 8.61 9.56 -17.77
CA LEU A 2 8.73 8.66 -16.62
C LEU A 2 8.32 7.26 -17.08
N ILE A 3 9.29 6.37 -17.31
CA ILE A 3 9.02 5.03 -17.86
C ILE A 3 9.00 4.01 -16.73
N PRO A 4 7.85 3.37 -16.42
CA PRO A 4 7.80 2.37 -15.36
C PRO A 4 8.45 1.07 -15.84
N LEU A 5 9.37 0.53 -15.04
CA LEU A 5 10.11 -0.71 -15.34
C LEU A 5 9.69 -1.88 -14.45
N GLY A 6 9.00 -1.61 -13.34
CA GLY A 6 8.56 -2.64 -12.41
C GLY A 6 8.11 -2.06 -11.07
N THR A 7 7.63 -2.92 -10.19
CA THR A 7 7.20 -2.55 -8.83
C THR A 7 7.85 -3.45 -7.80
N ASP A 8 7.84 -3.05 -6.53
CA ASP A 8 8.33 -3.85 -5.39
C ASP A 8 7.27 -4.82 -4.83
N VAL A 9 6.14 -5.04 -5.53
CA VAL A 9 5.12 -6.02 -5.16
C VAL A 9 5.69 -7.43 -5.26
N ARG A 10 5.67 -8.17 -4.14
CA ARG A 10 6.00 -9.60 -4.11
C ARG A 10 4.85 -10.43 -4.67
N ARG A 11 5.04 -11.03 -5.84
CA ARG A 11 4.07 -11.95 -6.45
C ARG A 11 4.10 -13.32 -5.79
N ARG A 12 2.92 -13.90 -5.49
CA ARG A 12 2.80 -15.24 -4.88
C ARG A 12 2.12 -16.25 -5.79
N ARG A 13 1.45 -15.81 -6.86
CA ARG A 13 0.72 -16.67 -7.82
C ARG A 13 1.12 -16.38 -9.27
N PRO A 14 1.05 -17.37 -10.16
CA PRO A 14 1.29 -17.16 -11.58
C PRO A 14 0.15 -16.33 -12.20
N THR A 15 0.53 -15.26 -12.91
CA THR A 15 -0.35 -14.33 -13.63
C THR A 15 -0.30 -14.69 -15.11
N VAL A 16 -1.37 -15.24 -15.67
CA VAL A 16 -1.39 -15.75 -17.05
C VAL A 16 -2.15 -14.83 -17.99
N ILE A 17 -3.24 -14.21 -17.53
CA ILE A 17 -4.12 -13.39 -18.37
C ILE A 17 -3.39 -12.14 -18.84
N THR A 18 -2.57 -11.54 -17.99
CA THR A 18 -1.71 -10.41 -18.38
C THR A 18 -0.84 -10.78 -19.58
N TYR A 19 -0.20 -11.96 -19.57
CA TYR A 19 0.62 -12.41 -20.70
C TYR A 19 -0.22 -12.74 -21.94
N TRP A 20 -1.40 -13.35 -21.77
CA TRP A 20 -2.32 -13.59 -22.89
C TRP A 20 -2.75 -12.29 -23.56
N LEU A 21 -3.16 -11.29 -22.78
CA LEU A 21 -3.53 -9.97 -23.31
C LEU A 21 -2.36 -9.32 -24.05
N ILE A 22 -1.15 -9.38 -23.49
CA ILE A 22 0.05 -8.88 -24.18
C ILE A 22 0.27 -9.63 -25.50
N GLY A 23 0.23 -10.96 -25.49
CA GLY A 23 0.42 -11.79 -26.68
C GLY A 23 -0.63 -11.53 -27.76
N ILE A 24 -1.90 -11.35 -27.38
CA ILE A 24 -2.99 -11.02 -28.30
C ILE A 24 -2.75 -9.66 -28.95
N ASN A 25 -2.40 -8.63 -28.17
CA ASN A 25 -2.13 -7.30 -28.72
C ASN A 25 -0.93 -7.30 -29.67
N ILE A 26 0.13 -8.06 -29.34
CA ILE A 26 1.28 -8.27 -30.25
C ILE A 26 0.82 -8.96 -31.54
N ALA A 27 0.02 -10.02 -31.44
CA ALA A 27 -0.47 -10.74 -32.62
C ALA A 27 -1.36 -9.86 -33.51
N VAL A 28 -2.25 -9.06 -32.91
CA VAL A 28 -3.08 -8.09 -33.63
C VAL A 28 -2.21 -7.04 -34.32
N MET A 29 -1.19 -6.51 -33.64
CA MET A 29 -0.26 -5.57 -34.25
C MET A 29 0.49 -6.18 -35.45
N ILE A 30 0.98 -7.40 -35.32
CA ILE A 30 1.62 -8.11 -36.45
C ILE A 30 0.63 -8.27 -37.61
N ALA A 31 -0.62 -8.62 -37.33
CA ALA A 31 -1.65 -8.73 -38.35
C ALA A 31 -1.97 -7.38 -39.01
N GLN A 32 -2.00 -6.28 -38.25
CA GLN A 32 -2.16 -4.92 -38.78
C GLN A 32 -1.04 -4.59 -39.77
N GLU A 33 0.22 -4.85 -39.42
CA GLU A 33 1.39 -4.55 -40.26
C GLU A 33 1.44 -5.43 -41.53
N ILE A 34 1.15 -6.73 -41.41
CA ILE A 34 1.09 -7.65 -42.56
C ILE A 34 0.01 -7.20 -43.53
N HIS A 35 -1.20 -6.90 -43.03
CA HIS A 35 -2.33 -6.52 -43.86
C HIS A 35 -2.09 -5.15 -44.51
N ALA A 36 -1.58 -4.16 -43.76
CA ALA A 36 -1.19 -2.86 -44.30
C ALA A 36 -0.10 -2.95 -45.38
N SER A 37 0.79 -3.93 -45.30
CA SER A 37 1.82 -4.16 -46.32
C SER A 37 1.27 -4.86 -47.57
N ALA A 38 0.25 -5.71 -47.42
CA ALA A 38 -0.31 -6.51 -48.50
C ALA A 38 -1.42 -5.79 -49.27
N ASP A 39 -2.31 -5.09 -48.56
CA ASP A 39 -3.46 -4.35 -49.09
C ASP A 39 -3.71 -3.10 -48.23
N PRO A 40 -3.03 -1.98 -48.53
CA PRO A 40 -3.13 -0.76 -47.72
C PRO A 40 -4.57 -0.22 -47.61
N ASP A 41 -5.34 -0.25 -48.71
CA ASP A 41 -6.71 0.27 -48.74
C ASP A 41 -7.65 -0.62 -47.94
N GLY A 42 -7.55 -1.94 -48.13
CA GLY A 42 -8.32 -2.90 -47.33
C GLY A 42 -7.93 -2.88 -45.85
N ALA A 43 -6.67 -2.56 -45.52
CA ALA A 43 -6.22 -2.42 -44.14
C ALA A 43 -6.78 -1.19 -43.46
N MET A 44 -6.80 -0.05 -44.15
CA MET A 44 -7.45 1.16 -43.65
C MET A 44 -8.95 0.95 -43.45
N ALA A 45 -9.64 0.31 -44.39
CA ALA A 45 -11.06 0.00 -44.26
C ALA A 45 -11.37 -0.95 -43.08
N LEU A 46 -10.53 -1.95 -42.85
CA LEU A 46 -10.67 -2.86 -41.71
C LEU A 46 -10.39 -2.12 -40.38
N LEU A 47 -9.36 -1.28 -40.34
CA LEU A 47 -9.02 -0.48 -39.17
C LEU A 47 -10.19 0.42 -38.78
N ASP A 48 -10.72 1.19 -39.73
CA ASP A 48 -11.87 2.09 -39.56
C ASP A 48 -13.09 1.35 -38.98
N ARG A 49 -13.38 0.14 -39.49
CA ARG A 49 -14.49 -0.69 -38.97
C ARG A 49 -14.31 -1.13 -37.50
N LEU A 50 -13.07 -1.32 -37.07
CA LEU A 50 -12.71 -1.85 -35.75
C LEU A 50 -12.36 -0.76 -34.72
N MET A 51 -12.02 0.44 -35.18
CA MET A 51 -11.81 1.63 -34.35
C MET A 51 -13.13 2.08 -33.72
N LEU A 52 -13.02 2.83 -32.63
CA LEU A 52 -14.17 3.50 -32.05
C LEU A 52 -14.40 4.82 -32.79
N HIS A 53 -15.60 5.01 -33.33
CA HIS A 53 -16.03 6.26 -33.95
C HIS A 53 -17.12 6.93 -33.09
N PRO A 54 -16.76 7.91 -32.25
CA PRO A 54 -17.75 8.68 -31.49
C PRO A 54 -18.74 9.36 -32.45
N GLY A 55 -20.04 9.27 -32.15
CA GLY A 55 -21.06 10.05 -32.87
C GLY A 55 -21.29 9.68 -34.35
N ALA A 56 -20.68 8.61 -34.87
CA ALA A 56 -20.96 8.15 -36.22
C ALA A 56 -22.29 7.38 -36.28
N ASP A 57 -23.12 7.66 -37.30
CA ASP A 57 -24.35 6.89 -37.59
C ASP A 57 -24.05 5.39 -37.83
N SER A 58 -22.80 5.08 -38.17
CA SER A 58 -22.27 3.73 -38.39
C SER A 58 -21.69 3.06 -37.14
N PHE A 59 -21.89 3.61 -35.94
CA PHE A 59 -21.42 2.99 -34.69
C PHE A 59 -21.86 1.53 -34.59
N ALA A 60 -20.91 0.67 -34.26
CA ALA A 60 -21.18 -0.74 -34.03
C ALA A 60 -20.72 -1.17 -32.64
N TRP A 61 -21.55 -1.96 -31.96
CA TRP A 61 -21.31 -2.33 -30.56
C TRP A 61 -19.97 -3.07 -30.33
N TRP A 62 -19.45 -3.78 -31.33
CA TRP A 62 -18.14 -4.44 -31.22
C TRP A 62 -16.98 -3.45 -31.10
N GLN A 63 -17.14 -2.21 -31.60
CA GLN A 63 -16.14 -1.15 -31.50
C GLN A 63 -15.84 -0.75 -30.06
N LEU A 64 -16.73 -1.03 -29.10
CA LEU A 64 -16.47 -0.83 -27.67
C LEU A 64 -15.42 -1.80 -27.11
N ILE A 65 -15.07 -2.85 -27.85
CA ILE A 65 -14.10 -3.86 -27.43
C ILE A 65 -12.92 -3.90 -28.39
N THR A 66 -13.17 -3.91 -29.71
CA THR A 66 -12.13 -4.11 -30.72
C THR A 66 -11.10 -3.00 -30.73
N HIS A 67 -11.51 -1.75 -30.48
CA HIS A 67 -10.61 -0.60 -30.43
C HIS A 67 -9.46 -0.79 -29.42
N ALA A 68 -9.71 -1.52 -28.33
CA ALA A 68 -8.76 -1.73 -27.24
C ALA A 68 -7.61 -2.69 -27.61
N PHE A 69 -7.68 -3.33 -28.78
CA PHE A 69 -6.64 -4.25 -29.26
C PHE A 69 -5.83 -3.69 -30.43
N LEU A 70 -6.31 -2.61 -31.05
CA LEU A 70 -5.64 -1.94 -32.16
C LEU A 70 -4.59 -0.96 -31.66
N HIS A 71 -3.51 -0.80 -32.41
CA HIS A 71 -2.43 0.14 -32.09
C HIS A 71 -2.00 0.95 -33.32
N ALA A 72 -1.64 2.22 -33.12
CA ALA A 72 -1.23 3.14 -34.19
C ALA A 72 0.24 2.97 -34.62
N GLY A 73 0.98 2.05 -33.99
CA GLY A 73 2.42 1.90 -34.19
C GLY A 73 3.09 1.13 -33.07
N LEU A 74 4.33 0.70 -33.33
CA LEU A 74 5.10 -0.14 -32.40
C LEU A 74 5.34 0.53 -31.04
N MET A 75 5.63 1.84 -31.02
CA MET A 75 5.85 2.58 -29.78
C MET A 75 4.58 2.71 -28.94
N HIS A 76 3.41 2.85 -29.59
CA HIS A 76 2.12 2.88 -28.91
C HIS A 76 1.83 1.51 -28.26
N LEU A 77 2.04 0.41 -28.99
CA LEU A 77 1.94 -0.95 -28.43
C LEU A 77 2.91 -1.14 -27.26
N LEU A 78 4.19 -0.80 -27.45
CA LEU A 78 5.22 -1.01 -26.44
C LEU A 78 4.89 -0.27 -25.14
N GLY A 79 4.42 0.98 -25.22
CA GLY A 79 3.99 1.76 -24.07
C GLY A 79 2.84 1.07 -23.31
N ASN A 80 1.78 0.68 -24.03
CA ASN A 80 0.62 0.04 -23.42
C ASN A 80 0.98 -1.30 -22.77
N MET A 81 1.75 -2.13 -23.46
CA MET A 81 2.13 -3.46 -22.97
C MET A 81 3.11 -3.36 -21.81
N LEU A 82 3.99 -2.35 -21.78
CA LEU A 82 4.87 -2.10 -20.64
C LEU A 82 4.07 -1.75 -19.38
N PHE A 83 3.12 -0.83 -19.48
CA PHE A 83 2.26 -0.48 -18.34
C PHE A 83 1.40 -1.67 -17.90
N LEU A 84 0.80 -2.40 -18.85
CA LEU A 84 0.02 -3.60 -18.57
C LEU A 84 0.88 -4.67 -17.87
N PHE A 85 2.12 -4.86 -18.31
CA PHE A 85 3.06 -5.77 -17.67
C PHE A 85 3.39 -5.34 -16.24
N VAL A 86 3.77 -4.08 -16.04
CA VAL A 86 4.21 -3.57 -14.73
C VAL A 86 3.09 -3.59 -13.69
N PHE A 87 1.88 -3.18 -14.05
CA PHE A 87 0.76 -3.04 -13.11
C PHE A 87 -0.21 -4.23 -13.15
N GLY A 88 -0.46 -4.79 -14.34
CA GLY A 88 -1.49 -5.81 -14.56
C GLY A 88 -1.26 -7.10 -13.79
N MET A 89 0.00 -7.55 -13.66
CA MET A 89 0.29 -8.79 -12.93
C MET A 89 -0.14 -8.72 -11.46
N ALA A 90 0.15 -7.61 -10.78
CA ALA A 90 -0.23 -7.45 -9.37
C ALA A 90 -1.76 -7.36 -9.21
N VAL A 91 -2.45 -6.70 -10.15
CA VAL A 91 -3.91 -6.58 -10.15
C VAL A 91 -4.57 -7.93 -10.49
N GLU A 92 -4.00 -8.70 -11.42
CA GLU A 92 -4.47 -10.06 -11.74
C GLU A 92 -4.37 -11.00 -10.54
N GLU A 93 -3.30 -10.90 -9.75
CA GLU A 93 -3.17 -11.68 -8.52
C GLU A 93 -4.26 -11.33 -7.49
N ARG A 94 -4.68 -10.06 -7.43
CA ARG A 94 -5.73 -9.59 -6.50
C ARG A 94 -7.13 -9.99 -6.95
N LEU A 95 -7.42 -9.90 -8.25
CA LEU A 95 -8.75 -10.18 -8.81
C LEU A 95 -8.94 -11.65 -9.23
N GLY A 96 -7.85 -12.40 -9.37
CA GLY A 96 -7.84 -13.69 -10.04
C GLY A 96 -8.00 -13.57 -11.56
N ARG A 97 -7.83 -14.69 -12.27
CA ARG A 97 -7.76 -14.72 -13.74
C ARG A 97 -9.02 -14.18 -14.42
N LEU A 98 -10.18 -14.77 -14.10
CA LEU A 98 -11.46 -14.38 -14.71
C LEU A 98 -11.89 -12.97 -14.30
N GLY A 99 -11.70 -12.62 -13.02
CA GLY A 99 -12.00 -11.29 -12.51
C GLY A 99 -11.16 -10.22 -13.21
N PHE A 100 -9.86 -10.47 -13.41
CA PHE A 100 -8.97 -9.56 -14.12
C PHE A 100 -9.32 -9.42 -15.60
N LEU A 101 -9.64 -10.52 -16.30
CA LEU A 101 -10.06 -10.45 -17.70
C LEU A 101 -11.31 -9.58 -17.87
N ALA A 102 -12.34 -9.84 -17.05
CA ALA A 102 -13.58 -9.07 -17.07
C ALA A 102 -13.32 -7.59 -16.70
N PHE A 103 -12.45 -7.35 -15.72
CA PHE A 103 -12.06 -6.01 -15.30
C PHE A 103 -11.35 -5.23 -16.41
N TYR A 104 -10.40 -5.85 -17.10
CA TYR A 104 -9.67 -5.24 -18.21
C TYR A 104 -10.61 -4.87 -19.35
N LEU A 105 -11.47 -5.81 -19.78
CA LEU A 105 -12.44 -5.57 -20.86
C LEU A 105 -13.48 -4.53 -20.46
N GLY A 106 -14.03 -4.61 -19.24
CA GLY A 106 -14.97 -3.63 -18.71
C GLY A 106 -14.36 -2.23 -18.60
N GLY A 107 -13.09 -2.13 -18.20
CA GLY A 107 -12.35 -0.87 -18.19
C GLY A 107 -12.17 -0.27 -19.57
N GLY A 108 -11.87 -1.10 -20.60
CA GLY A 108 -11.83 -0.67 -21.99
C GLY A 108 -13.17 -0.12 -22.48
N VAL A 109 -14.27 -0.85 -22.21
CA VAL A 109 -15.63 -0.40 -22.56
C VAL A 109 -15.99 0.92 -21.85
N CYS A 110 -15.71 1.05 -20.55
CA CYS A 110 -15.98 2.29 -19.82
C CYS A 110 -15.13 3.46 -20.35
N ALA A 111 -13.86 3.22 -20.70
CA ALA A 111 -13.01 4.22 -21.34
C ALA A 111 -13.60 4.66 -22.69
N ALA A 112 -14.07 3.72 -23.52
CA ALA A 112 -14.75 4.02 -24.79
C ALA A 112 -15.99 4.88 -24.58
N LEU A 113 -16.85 4.52 -23.62
CA LEU A 113 -18.07 5.27 -23.34
C LEU A 113 -17.78 6.70 -22.84
N VAL A 114 -16.78 6.86 -21.98
CA VAL A 114 -16.36 8.21 -21.51
C VAL A 114 -15.77 9.01 -22.66
N GLN A 115 -14.95 8.41 -23.53
CA GLN A 115 -14.47 9.08 -24.73
C GLN A 115 -15.64 9.52 -25.61
N MET A 116 -16.61 8.65 -25.87
CA MET A 116 -17.78 8.99 -26.69
C MET A 116 -18.57 10.17 -26.11
N TRP A 117 -18.71 10.22 -24.79
CA TRP A 117 -19.41 11.29 -24.09
C TRP A 117 -18.64 12.62 -24.10
N ALA A 118 -17.31 12.57 -23.99
CA ALA A 118 -16.45 13.76 -23.88
C ALA A 118 -15.83 14.20 -25.21
N SER A 119 -16.08 13.48 -26.32
CA SER A 119 -15.52 13.82 -27.62
C SER A 119 -16.22 15.04 -28.20
N GLU A 120 -15.43 15.97 -28.71
CA GLU A 120 -15.91 17.12 -29.46
C GLU A 120 -15.72 16.91 -30.97
N PRO A 121 -16.60 17.46 -31.82
CA PRO A 121 -16.43 17.37 -33.27
C PRO A 121 -15.11 18.02 -33.70
N VAL A 122 -14.31 17.29 -34.47
CA VAL A 122 -13.09 17.84 -35.11
C VAL A 122 -13.43 18.63 -36.38
N ALA A 123 -14.58 18.34 -37.01
CA ALA A 123 -15.10 19.11 -38.13
C ALA A 123 -16.63 18.99 -38.18
N THR A 124 -17.28 20.00 -38.77
CA THR A 124 -18.70 19.91 -39.16
C THR A 124 -18.76 20.07 -40.67
N TYR A 125 -19.29 19.06 -41.37
CA TYR A 125 -19.46 19.08 -42.81
C TYR A 125 -20.91 18.79 -43.18
N MET A 126 -21.54 19.68 -43.95
CA MET A 126 -22.94 19.56 -44.37
C MET A 126 -23.93 19.26 -43.23
N GLY A 127 -23.67 19.82 -42.03
CA GLY A 127 -24.50 19.61 -40.84
C GLY A 127 -24.23 18.31 -40.07
N MET A 128 -23.28 17.48 -40.51
CA MET A 128 -22.80 16.31 -39.78
C MET A 128 -21.53 16.64 -38.99
N SER A 129 -21.52 16.30 -37.71
CA SER A 129 -20.35 16.38 -36.84
C SER A 129 -19.45 15.17 -37.06
N ILE A 130 -18.18 15.41 -37.38
CA ILE A 130 -17.15 14.40 -37.57
C ILE A 130 -16.28 14.39 -36.32
N TYR A 131 -16.05 13.23 -35.73
CA TYR A 131 -15.23 13.05 -34.54
C TYR A 131 -13.95 12.27 -34.89
N ALA A 132 -12.89 12.53 -34.13
CA ALA A 132 -11.65 11.77 -34.29
C ALA A 132 -11.87 10.32 -33.85
N PRO A 133 -11.49 9.31 -34.67
CA PRO A 133 -11.60 7.93 -34.28
C PRO A 133 -10.52 7.56 -33.25
N MET A 134 -10.82 6.58 -32.40
CA MET A 134 -9.95 6.17 -31.30
C MET A 134 -9.57 4.68 -31.40
N LEU A 135 -8.31 4.39 -31.10
CA LEU A 135 -7.79 3.05 -30.88
C LEU A 135 -6.77 3.02 -29.74
N GLY A 136 -6.51 1.84 -29.19
CA GLY A 136 -5.48 1.63 -28.18
C GLY A 136 -6.01 0.95 -26.92
N ALA A 137 -5.17 0.08 -26.35
CA ALA A 137 -5.40 -0.57 -25.07
C ALA A 137 -5.34 0.40 -23.87
N SER A 138 -4.88 1.63 -24.07
CA SER A 138 -4.49 2.56 -23.00
C SER A 138 -5.62 2.88 -22.02
N GLY A 139 -6.88 2.94 -22.44
CA GLY A 139 -8.03 3.09 -21.54
C GLY A 139 -8.21 1.91 -20.56
N ALA A 140 -8.08 0.67 -21.06
CA ALA A 140 -8.12 -0.53 -20.23
C ALA A 140 -6.88 -0.60 -19.30
N VAL A 141 -5.72 -0.19 -19.79
CA VAL A 141 -4.49 -0.10 -18.99
C VAL A 141 -4.59 0.98 -17.92
N ALA A 142 -5.24 2.11 -18.20
CA ALA A 142 -5.54 3.15 -17.22
C ALA A 142 -6.46 2.61 -16.12
N ALA A 143 -7.47 1.80 -16.46
CA ALA A 143 -8.28 1.10 -15.47
C ALA A 143 -7.45 0.18 -14.56
N VAL A 144 -6.56 -0.63 -15.13
CA VAL A 144 -5.64 -1.48 -14.35
C VAL A 144 -4.74 -0.63 -13.45
N THR A 145 -4.22 0.49 -13.96
CA THR A 145 -3.37 1.40 -13.19
C THR A 145 -4.14 2.08 -12.06
N GLY A 146 -5.39 2.48 -12.29
CA GLY A 146 -6.29 2.99 -11.26
C GLY A 146 -6.60 1.95 -10.18
N ALA A 147 -6.79 0.68 -10.56
CA ALA A 147 -6.94 -0.42 -9.60
C ALA A 147 -5.69 -0.61 -8.74
N PHE A 148 -4.51 -0.50 -9.37
CA PHE A 148 -3.24 -0.62 -8.69
C PHE A 148 -3.07 0.44 -7.60
N LEU A 149 -3.49 1.69 -7.86
CA LEU A 149 -3.50 2.76 -6.85
C LEU A 149 -4.31 2.37 -5.60
N VAL A 150 -5.43 1.68 -5.78
CA VAL A 150 -6.32 1.27 -4.68
C VAL A 150 -5.76 0.08 -3.90
N TYR A 151 -5.23 -0.92 -4.60
CA TYR A 151 -4.73 -2.15 -3.97
C TYR A 151 -3.32 -2.02 -3.40
N PHE A 152 -2.48 -1.17 -3.98
CA PHE A 152 -1.05 -1.05 -3.67
C PHE A 152 -0.58 0.42 -3.51
N PRO A 153 -1.26 1.26 -2.71
CA PRO A 153 -0.93 2.69 -2.56
C PRO A 153 0.43 2.99 -1.93
N LYS A 154 1.03 2.06 -1.18
CA LYS A 154 2.35 2.24 -0.51
C LYS A 154 3.53 1.63 -1.26
N THR A 155 3.27 0.98 -2.38
CA THR A 155 4.27 0.30 -3.21
C THR A 155 5.11 1.32 -3.97
N HIS A 156 6.36 0.98 -4.29
CA HIS A 156 7.20 1.81 -5.13
C HIS A 156 7.24 1.28 -6.56
N VAL A 157 7.21 2.21 -7.52
CA VAL A 157 7.43 1.95 -8.94
C VAL A 157 8.88 2.32 -9.25
N LYS A 158 9.59 1.38 -9.86
CA LYS A 158 10.91 1.63 -10.44
C LYS A 158 10.70 2.35 -11.77
N VAL A 159 11.23 3.54 -11.89
CA VAL A 159 11.04 4.42 -13.05
C VAL A 159 12.39 4.77 -13.65
N LEU A 160 12.49 4.65 -14.97
CA LEU A 160 13.58 5.23 -15.74
C LEU A 160 13.20 6.67 -16.12
N LEU A 161 14.05 7.62 -15.72
CA LEU A 161 13.93 9.02 -16.10
C LEU A 161 14.90 9.32 -17.26
N PHE A 162 14.38 9.90 -18.35
CA PHE A 162 15.15 10.16 -19.57
C PHE A 162 15.40 11.66 -19.85
N PHE A 163 15.15 12.57 -18.90
CA PHE A 163 15.15 14.03 -19.16
C PHE A 163 16.56 14.67 -19.06
N PHE A 164 17.19 14.68 -17.86
CA PHE A 164 18.51 15.32 -17.63
C PHE A 164 19.52 14.45 -16.86
N LEU A 165 19.06 13.39 -16.20
CA LEU A 165 19.89 12.36 -15.57
C LEU A 165 19.29 11.02 -15.99
N ILE A 166 20.02 10.22 -16.77
CA ILE A 166 19.60 8.85 -17.05
C ILE A 166 19.83 8.07 -15.75
N GLY A 167 18.74 7.78 -15.05
CA GLY A 167 18.79 7.18 -13.73
C GLY A 167 17.56 6.31 -13.45
N LEU A 168 17.78 5.30 -12.62
CA LEU A 168 16.73 4.46 -12.08
C LEU A 168 16.30 5.04 -10.74
N TYR A 169 15.03 5.42 -10.65
CA TYR A 169 14.44 6.01 -9.44
C TYR A 169 13.35 5.10 -8.90
N SER A 170 13.22 5.08 -7.58
CA SER A 170 12.12 4.40 -6.89
C SER A 170 11.16 5.46 -6.39
N ILE A 171 9.96 5.53 -6.97
CA ILE A 171 8.96 6.57 -6.67
C ILE A 171 7.72 5.90 -6.10
N PRO A 172 7.08 6.46 -5.06
CA PRO A 172 5.80 5.94 -4.56
C PRO A 172 4.76 5.83 -5.68
N SER A 173 4.07 4.69 -5.75
CA SER A 173 3.07 4.39 -6.81
C SER A 173 1.95 5.41 -6.83
N TRP A 174 1.49 5.86 -5.66
CA TRP A 174 0.43 6.86 -5.58
C TRP A 174 0.83 8.17 -6.25
N TRP A 175 2.08 8.61 -6.09
CA TRP A 175 2.55 9.85 -6.69
C TRP A 175 2.64 9.71 -8.21
N PHE A 176 3.20 8.60 -8.69
CA PHE A 176 3.32 8.30 -10.12
C PHE A 176 1.94 8.27 -10.81
N ILE A 177 0.97 7.59 -10.21
CA ILE A 177 -0.36 7.40 -10.80
C ILE A 177 -1.19 8.69 -10.72
N VAL A 178 -1.16 9.40 -9.58
CA VAL A 178 -1.86 10.69 -9.45
C VAL A 178 -1.27 11.73 -10.40
N PHE A 179 0.05 11.74 -10.58
CA PHE A 179 0.70 12.59 -11.57
C PHE A 179 0.23 12.26 -13.00
N ALA A 180 0.13 10.97 -13.36
CA ALA A 180 -0.39 10.55 -14.66
C ALA A 180 -1.84 11.00 -14.89
N ILE A 181 -2.72 10.82 -13.90
CA ILE A 181 -4.12 11.28 -13.94
C ILE A 181 -4.18 12.81 -14.12
N ALA A 182 -3.40 13.55 -13.35
CA ALA A 182 -3.36 15.01 -13.44
C ALA A 182 -2.86 15.48 -14.81
N HIS A 183 -1.85 14.79 -15.36
CA HIS A 183 -1.33 15.05 -16.70
C HIS A 183 -2.41 14.83 -17.78
N ASP A 184 -3.10 13.68 -17.77
CA ASP A 184 -4.22 13.42 -18.70
C ASP A 184 -5.34 14.45 -18.55
N PHE A 185 -5.67 14.88 -17.33
CA PHE A 185 -6.68 15.91 -17.09
C PHE A 185 -6.29 17.27 -17.68
N VAL A 186 -5.04 17.68 -17.52
CA VAL A 186 -4.53 18.95 -18.08
C VAL A 186 -4.51 18.89 -19.60
N LEU A 187 -3.99 17.82 -20.19
CA LEU A 187 -3.88 17.72 -21.65
C LEU A 187 -5.24 17.60 -22.33
N GLN A 188 -6.22 16.91 -21.71
CA GLN A 188 -7.61 16.90 -22.19
C GLN A 188 -8.19 18.31 -22.32
N GLY A 189 -7.88 19.21 -21.38
CA GLY A 189 -8.37 20.60 -21.43
C GLY A 189 -7.62 21.49 -22.42
N MET A 190 -6.41 21.11 -22.81
CA MET A 190 -5.55 21.89 -23.72
C MET A 190 -5.71 21.49 -25.19
N TYR A 191 -6.22 20.29 -25.51
CA TYR A 191 -6.38 19.79 -26.88
C TYR A 191 -5.10 19.86 -27.72
N VAL A 192 -3.95 19.52 -27.11
CA VAL A 192 -2.61 19.77 -27.67
C VAL A 192 -2.01 18.58 -28.44
N ASP A 193 -2.60 17.39 -28.36
CA ASP A 193 -2.13 16.20 -29.08
C ASP A 193 -3.28 15.28 -29.56
N ASN A 194 -2.91 14.19 -30.23
CA ASN A 194 -3.85 13.19 -30.76
C ASN A 194 -4.09 12.01 -29.79
N VAL A 195 -3.98 12.24 -28.48
CA VAL A 195 -4.21 11.22 -27.46
C VAL A 195 -5.61 11.34 -26.88
N ALA A 196 -6.31 10.21 -26.77
CA ALA A 196 -7.65 10.13 -26.20
C ALA A 196 -7.62 10.22 -24.65
N HIS A 197 -7.26 11.39 -24.11
CA HIS A 197 -7.11 11.60 -22.67
C HIS A 197 -8.40 11.34 -21.87
N ALA A 198 -9.57 11.68 -22.43
CA ALA A 198 -10.86 11.36 -21.80
C ALA A 198 -11.06 9.84 -21.62
N ALA A 199 -10.61 9.01 -22.57
CA ALA A 199 -10.61 7.56 -22.42
C ALA A 199 -9.73 7.11 -21.23
N HIS A 200 -8.54 7.70 -21.06
CA HIS A 200 -7.68 7.39 -19.91
C HIS A 200 -8.36 7.75 -18.59
N LEU A 201 -8.93 8.96 -18.49
CA LEU A 201 -9.66 9.43 -17.31
C LEU A 201 -10.84 8.51 -16.98
N GLY A 202 -11.61 8.10 -17.98
CA GLY A 202 -12.68 7.11 -17.83
C GLY A 202 -12.17 5.76 -17.31
N GLY A 203 -11.04 5.30 -17.85
CA GLY A 203 -10.33 4.11 -17.38
C GLY A 203 -9.94 4.22 -15.91
N TYR A 204 -9.20 5.26 -15.51
CA TYR A 204 -8.80 5.46 -14.10
C TYR A 204 -10.01 5.54 -13.17
N ALA A 205 -11.05 6.28 -13.55
CA ALA A 205 -12.28 6.42 -12.77
C ALA A 205 -12.97 5.06 -12.55
N PHE A 206 -13.14 4.27 -13.61
CA PHE A 206 -13.65 2.90 -13.51
C PHE A 206 -12.76 2.05 -12.61
N GLY A 207 -11.45 2.09 -12.83
CA GLY A 207 -10.49 1.26 -12.13
C GLY A 207 -10.46 1.51 -10.63
N ILE A 208 -10.41 2.79 -10.24
CA ILE A 208 -10.46 3.23 -8.85
C ILE A 208 -11.83 2.90 -8.24
N GLY A 209 -12.91 3.31 -8.90
CA GLY A 209 -14.28 3.15 -8.40
C GLY A 209 -14.65 1.69 -8.16
N LEU A 210 -14.47 0.83 -9.18
CA LEU A 210 -14.80 -0.59 -9.05
C LEU A 210 -13.91 -1.28 -8.01
N SER A 211 -12.61 -0.97 -7.97
CA SER A 211 -11.71 -1.57 -6.96
C SER A 211 -12.09 -1.18 -5.53
N LEU A 212 -12.47 0.08 -5.31
CA LEU A 212 -13.00 0.54 -4.02
C LEU A 212 -14.30 -0.18 -3.66
N THR A 213 -15.23 -0.33 -4.60
CA THR A 213 -16.47 -1.07 -4.40
C THR A 213 -16.20 -2.53 -4.04
N LEU A 214 -15.30 -3.20 -4.75
CA LEU A 214 -14.94 -4.61 -4.47
C LEU A 214 -14.31 -4.81 -3.08
N LEU A 215 -13.52 -3.84 -2.60
CA LEU A 215 -13.02 -3.85 -1.22
C LEU A 215 -14.09 -3.49 -0.20
N ALA A 216 -15.00 -2.58 -0.53
CA ALA A 216 -16.10 -2.18 0.33
C ALA A 216 -17.08 -3.34 0.56
N THR A 217 -17.41 -4.09 -0.50
CA THR A 217 -18.32 -5.25 -0.47
C THR A 217 -17.64 -6.56 -0.07
N HIS A 218 -16.34 -6.55 0.22
CA HIS A 218 -15.54 -7.73 0.60
C HIS A 218 -15.47 -8.84 -0.44
N VAL A 219 -15.87 -8.58 -1.70
CA VAL A 219 -15.65 -9.50 -2.82
C VAL A 219 -14.16 -9.75 -3.02
N VAL A 220 -13.35 -8.69 -2.87
CA VAL A 220 -11.89 -8.80 -2.76
C VAL A 220 -11.50 -8.60 -1.30
N GLN A 221 -10.73 -9.54 -0.75
CA GLN A 221 -10.26 -9.45 0.63
C GLN A 221 -9.35 -8.23 0.83
N ARG A 222 -9.64 -7.45 1.87
CA ARG A 222 -8.82 -6.32 2.29
C ARG A 222 -7.46 -6.81 2.78
N GLN A 223 -6.42 -6.04 2.53
CA GLN A 223 -5.05 -6.33 2.96
C GLN A 223 -4.49 -5.14 3.76
N PRO A 224 -3.50 -5.36 4.65
CA PRO A 224 -2.97 -4.30 5.52
C PRO A 224 -2.36 -3.10 4.79
N TYR A 225 -2.15 -3.19 3.48
CA TYR A 225 -1.52 -2.17 2.64
C TYR A 225 -2.46 -1.54 1.60
N ASP A 226 -3.75 -1.90 1.57
CA ASP A 226 -4.72 -1.29 0.66
C ASP A 226 -5.15 0.12 1.09
N LEU A 227 -5.88 0.84 0.22
CA LEU A 227 -6.25 2.24 0.49
C LEU A 227 -7.17 2.39 1.73
N PHE A 228 -8.05 1.42 2.00
CA PHE A 228 -8.88 1.41 3.21
C PHE A 228 -8.07 1.22 4.49
N SER A 229 -6.94 0.51 4.43
CA SER A 229 -6.02 0.38 5.56
C SER A 229 -5.37 1.73 5.92
N ILE A 230 -5.02 2.54 4.92
CA ILE A 230 -4.42 3.88 5.10
C ILE A 230 -5.40 4.81 5.80
N PHE A 231 -6.64 4.91 5.31
CA PHE A 231 -7.64 5.80 5.90
C PHE A 231 -7.97 5.42 7.34
N ARG A 232 -8.10 4.13 7.65
CA ARG A 232 -8.29 3.66 9.02
C ARG A 232 -7.06 3.96 9.89
N GLN A 233 -5.85 3.80 9.37
CA GLN A 233 -4.62 4.14 10.09
C GLN A 233 -4.51 5.65 10.38
N ALA A 234 -4.89 6.51 9.43
CA ALA A 234 -4.88 7.96 9.58
C ALA A 234 -5.94 8.46 10.57
N HIS A 235 -7.16 7.91 10.51
CA HIS A 235 -8.23 8.21 11.45
C HIS A 235 -7.83 7.81 12.88
N ARG A 236 -7.27 6.60 13.06
CA ARG A 236 -6.74 6.12 14.35
C ARG A 236 -5.64 7.00 14.94
N ARG A 237 -4.74 7.55 14.11
CA ARG A 237 -3.68 8.49 14.56
C ARG A 237 -4.26 9.82 15.05
N ARG A 238 -5.34 10.31 14.43
CA ARG A 238 -6.02 11.54 14.86
C ARG A 238 -6.76 11.33 16.18
N THR A 239 -7.54 10.24 16.28
CA THR A 239 -8.22 9.87 17.53
C THR A 239 -7.23 9.71 18.69
N PHE A 240 -6.09 9.03 18.46
CA PHE A 240 -5.06 8.88 19.50
C PHE A 240 -4.48 10.24 19.94
N ARG A 241 -4.15 11.14 19.00
CA ARG A 241 -3.64 12.48 19.32
C ARG A 241 -4.65 13.31 20.11
N GLU A 242 -5.91 13.29 19.71
CA GLU A 242 -6.99 14.00 20.41
C GLU A 242 -7.21 13.47 21.83
N LEU A 243 -7.10 12.16 22.03
CA LEU A 243 -7.19 11.52 23.35
C LEU A 243 -6.01 11.90 24.24
N THR A 244 -4.78 11.95 23.70
CA THR A 244 -3.59 12.38 24.45
C THR A 244 -3.60 13.86 24.78
N GLN A 245 -4.25 14.69 23.96
CA GLN A 245 -4.24 16.15 24.13
C GLN A 245 -5.36 16.66 25.05
N LYS A 246 -6.53 16.00 25.08
CA LYS A 246 -7.68 16.41 25.92
C LYS A 246 -7.54 16.04 27.41
N GLN A 247 -6.66 15.13 27.78
CA GLN A 247 -6.56 14.67 29.17
C GLN A 247 -5.57 15.43 30.06
N GLY A 248 -4.72 16.34 29.54
CA GLY A 248 -3.80 17.15 30.36
C GLY A 248 -2.90 16.36 31.32
N ARG A 249 -2.82 15.04 31.13
CA ARG A 249 -2.11 14.07 31.96
C ARG A 249 -1.14 13.36 31.02
N GLU A 250 0.15 13.59 31.21
CA GLU A 250 1.18 12.64 30.78
C GLU A 250 0.85 11.29 31.45
N PRO A 251 0.39 10.25 30.73
CA PRO A 251 -0.16 9.04 31.34
C PRO A 251 0.85 8.18 32.12
N TRP A 252 2.13 8.58 32.17
CA TRP A 252 3.24 7.68 32.41
C TRP A 252 4.16 8.07 33.58
N MET A 253 3.76 9.04 34.42
CA MET A 253 4.51 9.39 35.63
C MET A 253 3.75 8.91 36.88
N GLY A 254 3.94 7.64 37.23
CA GLY A 254 3.53 7.08 38.52
C GLY A 254 4.38 7.64 39.67
N ARG A 255 3.74 7.94 40.80
CA ARG A 255 4.35 8.45 42.04
C ARG A 255 5.44 7.50 42.57
N VAL A 256 6.60 8.07 42.92
CA VAL A 256 7.73 7.39 43.58
C VAL A 256 7.34 6.98 45.00
N GLY A 257 7.26 5.68 45.26
CA GLY A 257 7.21 5.08 46.60
C GLY A 257 8.59 4.55 47.01
N ALA A 258 9.00 4.82 48.24
CA ALA A 258 10.35 4.55 48.73
C ALA A 258 10.58 3.08 49.18
N ARG A 259 11.77 2.57 48.80
CA ARG A 259 12.60 1.50 49.42
C ARG A 259 12.12 0.04 49.36
N ASP A 260 13.01 -0.85 48.90
CA ASP A 260 13.81 -1.69 49.79
C ASP A 260 15.07 -2.26 49.11
N ARG A 261 16.20 -2.28 49.85
CA ARG A 261 17.50 -2.79 49.36
C ARG A 261 17.74 -4.18 49.94
N HIS A 262 17.86 -5.19 49.09
CA HIS A 262 18.47 -6.46 49.45
C HIS A 262 19.71 -6.74 48.60
N ARG A 263 20.79 -7.07 49.31
CA ARG A 263 22.14 -7.27 48.82
C ARG A 263 22.34 -8.78 48.62
N PHE A 264 22.78 -9.20 47.44
CA PHE A 264 23.16 -10.58 47.17
C PHE A 264 24.62 -10.63 46.72
N SER A 265 25.35 -11.66 47.13
CA SER A 265 26.78 -11.86 46.90
C SER A 265 27.04 -13.11 46.05
N GLY A 266 27.99 -13.05 45.10
CA GLY A 266 28.77 -14.21 44.66
C GLY A 266 29.38 -14.11 43.25
N GLY A 267 30.69 -14.38 43.13
CA GLY A 267 31.42 -15.00 42.00
C GLY A 267 31.80 -14.15 40.76
N ALA A 268 33.07 -14.18 40.31
CA ALA A 268 33.66 -13.29 39.29
C ALA A 268 32.91 -13.06 37.94
N ALA A 269 32.24 -14.06 37.35
CA ALA A 269 31.37 -13.84 36.17
C ALA A 269 30.00 -13.25 36.54
N SER A 270 29.55 -13.56 37.76
CA SER A 270 28.43 -12.90 38.42
C SER A 270 28.81 -11.53 38.98
N ASP A 271 30.10 -11.23 39.21
CA ASP A 271 30.57 -9.90 39.62
C ASP A 271 30.47 -8.92 38.46
N GLU A 272 30.89 -9.28 37.24
CA GLU A 272 30.73 -8.38 36.07
C GLU A 272 29.25 -8.17 35.71
N TYR A 273 28.46 -9.25 35.71
CA TYR A 273 27.00 -9.15 35.54
C TYR A 273 26.37 -8.27 36.63
N ALA A 274 26.73 -8.47 37.90
CA ALA A 274 26.23 -7.69 39.02
C ALA A 274 26.67 -6.23 38.94
N THR A 275 27.90 -5.94 38.52
CA THR A 275 28.43 -4.59 38.33
C THR A 275 27.68 -3.87 37.20
N ARG A 276 27.53 -4.49 36.03
CA ARG A 276 26.82 -3.87 34.90
C ARG A 276 25.33 -3.70 35.21
N ARG A 277 24.70 -4.69 35.86
CA ARG A 277 23.31 -4.58 36.33
C ARG A 277 23.15 -3.48 37.39
N ALA A 278 24.10 -3.35 38.32
CA ALA A 278 24.13 -2.27 39.30
C ALA A 278 24.28 -0.90 38.62
N ALA A 279 25.10 -0.80 37.57
CA ALA A 279 25.28 0.43 36.80
C ALA A 279 24.00 0.87 36.06
N VAL A 280 23.17 -0.08 35.59
CA VAL A 280 21.82 0.20 35.07
C VAL A 280 20.90 0.70 36.19
N SER A 281 20.89 0.03 37.35
CA SER A 281 20.09 0.45 38.51
C SER A 281 20.54 1.78 39.12
N GLU A 282 21.82 2.13 39.03
CA GLU A 282 22.38 3.39 39.52
C GLU A 282 21.98 4.56 38.62
N ALA A 283 22.16 4.43 37.30
CA ALA A 283 21.69 5.41 36.32
C ALA A 283 20.19 5.67 36.45
N PHE A 284 19.44 4.63 36.83
CA PHE A 284 18.04 4.75 37.18
C PHE A 284 17.82 5.53 38.49
N GLY A 285 18.55 5.20 39.54
CA GLY A 285 18.44 5.86 40.85
C GLY A 285 18.76 7.36 40.83
N THR A 286 19.54 7.82 39.85
CA THR A 286 19.85 9.24 39.62
C THR A 286 18.82 9.96 38.74
N GLY A 287 17.77 9.26 38.26
CA GLY A 287 16.74 9.80 37.39
C GLY A 287 17.13 9.87 35.91
N ASN A 288 18.34 9.39 35.54
CA ASN A 288 18.80 9.34 34.16
C ASN A 288 18.29 8.10 33.43
N THR A 289 16.99 8.09 33.12
CA THR A 289 16.31 7.01 32.38
C THR A 289 16.83 6.84 30.95
N GLU A 290 17.60 7.79 30.44
CA GLU A 290 18.29 7.70 29.16
C GLU A 290 19.44 6.74 29.21
N GLU A 291 20.40 7.11 30.04
CA GLU A 291 21.61 6.35 30.25
C GLU A 291 21.30 4.95 30.79
N ALA A 292 20.26 4.80 31.62
CA ALA A 292 19.80 3.50 32.09
C ALA A 292 19.33 2.58 30.94
N ALA A 293 18.63 3.13 29.94
CA ALA A 293 18.15 2.34 28.80
C ALA A 293 19.30 1.91 27.87
N ASP A 294 20.25 2.82 27.60
CA ASP A 294 21.42 2.50 26.76
C ASP A 294 22.35 1.50 27.45
N ARG A 295 22.61 1.66 28.76
CA ARG A 295 23.36 0.68 29.56
C ARG A 295 22.65 -0.66 29.62
N TYR A 296 21.32 -0.68 29.63
CA TYR A 296 20.55 -1.92 29.58
C TYR A 296 20.67 -2.63 28.23
N ILE A 297 20.65 -1.90 27.11
CA ILE A 297 20.89 -2.48 25.79
C ILE A 297 22.31 -3.08 25.73
N ALA A 298 23.32 -2.35 26.19
CA ALA A 298 24.69 -2.85 26.25
C ALA A 298 24.85 -4.07 27.18
N LEU A 299 24.10 -4.14 28.29
CA LEU A 299 24.06 -5.32 29.16
C LEU A 299 23.54 -6.55 28.40
N LEU A 300 22.56 -6.39 27.52
CA LEU A 300 21.96 -7.49 26.77
C LEU A 300 22.86 -8.07 25.68
N GLU A 301 23.91 -7.34 25.24
CA GLU A 301 24.89 -7.86 24.27
C GLU A 301 25.69 -9.01 24.85
N ASP A 302 26.13 -8.86 26.11
CA ASP A 302 26.91 -9.87 26.83
C ASP A 302 26.04 -10.81 27.67
N PHE A 303 24.85 -10.37 28.08
CA PHE A 303 23.91 -11.12 28.92
C PHE A 303 22.48 -11.08 28.36
N PRO A 304 22.16 -11.88 27.33
CA PRO A 304 20.87 -11.81 26.61
C PRO A 304 19.63 -12.04 27.50
N ASP A 305 19.80 -12.78 28.60
CA ASP A 305 18.75 -13.13 29.56
C ASP A 305 18.64 -12.14 30.73
N ALA A 306 19.32 -10.99 30.68
CA ALA A 306 19.30 -10.02 31.76
C ALA A 306 17.91 -9.39 31.97
N VAL A 307 17.41 -9.48 33.20
CA VAL A 307 16.16 -8.84 33.63
C VAL A 307 16.40 -7.97 34.87
N MET A 308 15.93 -6.73 34.81
CA MET A 308 16.02 -5.78 35.92
C MET A 308 14.95 -6.09 36.98
N ASN A 309 14.97 -5.37 38.10
CA ASN A 309 13.83 -5.42 39.03
C ASN A 309 12.57 -4.84 38.35
N ARG A 310 11.39 -5.12 38.93
CA ARG A 310 10.09 -4.75 38.36
C ARG A 310 10.05 -3.30 37.84
N ASP A 311 10.35 -2.33 38.70
CA ASP A 311 10.18 -0.92 38.40
C ASP A 311 11.22 -0.42 37.39
N ALA A 312 12.48 -0.86 37.52
CA ALA A 312 13.52 -0.51 36.56
C ALA A 312 13.24 -1.11 35.18
N GLN A 313 12.81 -2.38 35.11
CA GLN A 313 12.48 -3.05 33.85
C GLN A 313 11.33 -2.34 33.12
N MET A 314 10.28 -1.95 33.85
CA MET A 314 9.15 -1.21 33.28
C MET A 314 9.54 0.17 32.77
N GLN A 315 10.30 0.93 33.55
CA GLN A 315 10.69 2.27 33.13
C GLN A 315 11.69 2.27 31.98
N ILE A 316 12.58 1.27 31.89
CA ILE A 316 13.43 1.08 30.72
C ILE A 316 12.58 0.79 29.49
N ALA A 317 11.60 -0.12 29.59
CA ALA A 317 10.69 -0.42 28.48
C ALA A 317 9.89 0.82 28.02
N ASN A 318 9.39 1.61 28.98
CA ASN A 318 8.68 2.87 28.71
C ASN A 318 9.60 3.92 28.04
N SER A 319 10.82 4.09 28.54
CA SER A 319 11.82 5.02 28.00
C SER A 319 12.18 4.69 26.55
N LEU A 320 12.42 3.40 26.26
CA LEU A 320 12.67 2.91 24.91
C LEU A 320 11.47 3.15 23.99
N MET A 321 10.26 2.93 24.49
CA MET A 321 9.02 3.15 23.74
C MET A 321 8.83 4.64 23.41
N ALA A 322 9.05 5.54 24.38
CA ALA A 322 8.93 6.99 24.19
C ALA A 322 9.90 7.53 23.12
N ARG A 323 11.07 6.91 22.97
CA ARG A 323 12.07 7.26 21.96
C ARG A 323 11.87 6.59 20.59
N GLY A 324 10.80 5.82 20.41
CA GLY A 324 10.54 5.10 19.16
C GLY A 324 11.45 3.89 18.92
N ARG A 325 12.16 3.41 19.95
CA ARG A 325 13.01 2.19 19.89
C ARG A 325 12.13 0.94 20.08
N HIS A 326 11.18 0.73 19.18
CA HIS A 326 10.06 -0.21 19.36
C HIS A 326 10.49 -1.67 19.52
N GLU A 327 11.52 -2.13 18.80
CA GLU A 327 12.05 -3.50 18.93
C GLU A 327 12.62 -3.75 20.32
N HIS A 328 13.47 -2.85 20.80
CA HIS A 328 14.04 -2.94 22.15
C HIS A 328 12.96 -2.80 23.23
N ALA A 329 11.97 -1.91 23.04
CA ALA A 329 10.84 -1.77 23.95
C ALA A 329 10.01 -3.05 24.04
N ALA A 330 9.66 -3.66 22.90
CA ALA A 330 8.93 -4.92 22.85
C ALA A 330 9.70 -6.04 23.57
N ALA A 331 11.00 -6.13 23.32
CA ALA A 331 11.86 -7.10 23.98
C ALA A 331 11.95 -6.87 25.50
N ALA A 332 11.94 -5.62 25.96
CA ALA A 332 11.95 -5.27 27.38
C ALA A 332 10.62 -5.61 28.09
N TYR A 333 9.47 -5.35 27.45
CA TYR A 333 8.16 -5.76 27.97
C TYR A 333 7.97 -7.28 27.97
N SER A 334 8.44 -7.98 26.93
CA SER A 334 8.41 -9.44 26.88
C SER A 334 9.18 -10.05 28.05
N ARG A 335 10.39 -9.53 28.32
CA ARG A 335 11.19 -9.94 29.49
C ARG A 335 10.49 -9.63 30.81
N PHE A 336 9.85 -8.46 30.93
CA PHE A 336 9.03 -8.16 32.10
C PHE A 336 7.96 -9.23 32.33
N LEU A 337 7.19 -9.58 31.29
CA LEU A 337 6.12 -10.59 31.40
C LEU A 337 6.66 -11.99 31.72
N SER A 338 7.84 -12.34 31.23
CA SER A 338 8.47 -13.64 31.53
C SER A 338 8.83 -13.79 33.01
N ARG A 339 9.23 -12.69 33.68
CA ARG A 339 9.72 -12.69 35.06
C ARG A 339 8.67 -12.26 36.08
N HIS A 340 7.78 -11.36 35.67
CA HIS A 340 6.75 -10.71 36.48
C HIS A 340 5.35 -10.98 35.92
N GLY A 341 5.13 -12.15 35.32
CA GLY A 341 3.86 -12.50 34.67
C GLY A 341 2.65 -12.58 35.61
N SER A 342 2.87 -12.64 36.93
CA SER A 342 1.84 -12.57 37.98
C SER A 342 1.55 -11.16 38.48
N ASP A 343 2.18 -10.13 37.91
CA ASP A 343 1.97 -8.74 38.28
C ASP A 343 0.54 -8.29 38.00
N ALA A 344 0.02 -7.36 38.82
CA ALA A 344 -1.31 -6.79 38.62
C ALA A 344 -1.44 -6.10 37.26
N GLU A 345 -0.34 -5.55 36.73
CA GLU A 345 -0.30 -4.85 35.43
C GLU A 345 0.03 -5.78 34.25
N ALA A 346 0.22 -7.09 34.48
CA ALA A 346 0.68 -8.01 33.45
C ALA A 346 -0.26 -8.08 32.23
N ASP A 347 -1.58 -8.03 32.45
CA ASP A 347 -2.56 -8.02 31.35
C ASP A 347 -2.53 -6.69 30.56
N SER A 348 -2.34 -5.56 31.22
CA SER A 348 -2.13 -4.25 30.58
C SER A 348 -0.82 -4.21 29.77
N ILE A 349 0.25 -4.82 30.28
CA ILE A 349 1.54 -4.89 29.61
C ILE A 349 1.49 -5.85 28.41
N ARG A 350 0.77 -6.98 28.51
CA ARG A 350 0.51 -7.86 27.36
C ARG A 350 -0.26 -7.12 26.26
N LEU A 351 -1.29 -6.36 26.64
CA LEU A 351 -2.04 -5.54 25.69
C LEU A 351 -1.12 -4.50 25.01
N LEU A 352 -0.24 -3.85 25.78
CA LEU A 352 0.75 -2.92 25.23
C LEU A 352 1.73 -3.60 24.27
N LEU A 353 2.24 -4.77 24.63
CA LEU A 353 3.13 -5.55 23.77
C LEU A 353 2.42 -6.01 22.48
N ALA A 354 1.15 -6.41 22.57
CA ALA A 354 0.32 -6.74 21.42
C ALA A 354 0.15 -5.52 20.50
N LEU A 355 -0.09 -4.33 21.07
CA LEU A 355 -0.16 -3.08 20.32
C LEU A 355 1.17 -2.75 19.62
N ILE A 356 2.30 -2.96 20.30
CA ILE A 356 3.62 -2.67 19.72
C ILE A 356 3.88 -3.58 18.51
N ASN A 357 3.61 -4.88 18.65
CA ASN A 357 3.75 -5.85 17.57
C ASN A 357 2.84 -5.53 16.38
N ALA A 358 1.57 -5.23 16.64
CA ALA A 358 0.62 -4.89 15.58
C ALA A 358 0.95 -3.56 14.86
N ARG A 359 1.42 -2.54 15.59
CA ARG A 359 1.51 -1.16 15.07
C ARG A 359 2.88 -0.75 14.58
N TYR A 360 3.95 -1.22 15.24
CA TYR A 360 5.31 -0.76 14.99
C TYR A 360 6.19 -1.85 14.40
N LEU A 361 6.01 -3.11 14.82
CA LEU A 361 6.83 -4.22 14.34
C LEU A 361 6.21 -4.96 13.15
N ASN A 362 4.95 -4.65 12.81
CA ASN A 362 4.22 -5.26 11.70
C ASN A 362 4.11 -6.79 11.81
N ASP A 363 3.96 -7.29 13.04
CA ASP A 363 3.75 -8.70 13.37
C ASP A 363 2.34 -8.92 13.95
N PRO A 364 1.32 -9.07 13.10
CA PRO A 364 -0.06 -9.28 13.54
C PRO A 364 -0.29 -10.68 14.14
N VAL A 365 0.57 -11.66 13.82
CA VAL A 365 0.44 -13.03 14.35
C VAL A 365 0.80 -13.05 15.82
N GLU A 366 1.95 -12.47 16.16
CA GLU A 366 2.38 -12.35 17.55
C GLU A 366 1.45 -11.41 18.35
N ALA A 367 0.99 -10.32 17.72
CA ALA A 367 -0.02 -9.46 18.34
C ALA A 367 -1.31 -10.22 18.67
N GLY A 368 -1.80 -11.08 17.77
CA GLY A 368 -2.98 -11.91 18.00
C GLY A 368 -2.77 -12.94 19.12
N ARG A 369 -1.61 -13.59 19.17
CA ARG A 369 -1.23 -14.51 20.25
C ARG A 369 -1.23 -13.80 21.60
N LEU A 370 -0.52 -12.68 21.71
CA LEU A 370 -0.45 -11.89 22.94
C LEU A 370 -1.82 -11.39 23.38
N LEU A 371 -2.64 -10.94 22.42
CA LEU A 371 -3.99 -10.46 22.73
C LEU A 371 -4.89 -11.57 23.26
N SER A 372 -4.76 -12.80 22.74
CA SER A 372 -5.54 -13.95 23.21
C SER A 372 -5.23 -14.35 24.66
N GLU A 373 -4.07 -13.95 25.19
CA GLU A 373 -3.65 -14.19 26.57
C GLU A 373 -4.07 -13.08 27.55
N VAL A 374 -4.61 -11.96 27.05
CA VAL A 374 -5.05 -10.85 27.89
C VAL A 374 -6.41 -11.17 28.51
N ARG A 375 -6.48 -11.13 29.84
CA ARG A 375 -7.75 -11.23 30.57
C ARG A 375 -8.42 -9.86 30.65
N GLU A 376 -9.46 -9.67 29.85
CA GLU A 376 -10.19 -8.40 29.75
C GLU A 376 -10.72 -7.88 31.10
N SER A 377 -11.08 -8.78 32.03
CA SER A 377 -11.53 -8.43 33.39
C SER A 377 -10.48 -7.69 34.22
N ASN A 378 -9.21 -7.85 33.89
CA ASN A 378 -8.09 -7.25 34.62
C ASN A 378 -7.69 -5.88 34.05
N LEU A 379 -8.35 -5.44 32.99
CA LEU A 379 -8.11 -4.16 32.36
C LEU A 379 -9.03 -3.08 32.94
N ASP A 380 -8.49 -1.88 33.07
CA ASP A 380 -9.31 -0.69 33.32
C ASP A 380 -10.21 -0.38 32.11
N GLU A 381 -11.11 0.59 32.24
CA GLU A 381 -12.06 0.96 31.18
C GLU A 381 -11.35 1.28 29.86
N HIS A 382 -10.20 1.95 29.94
CA HIS A 382 -9.42 2.33 28.77
C HIS A 382 -8.72 1.14 28.10
N GLY A 383 -8.15 0.25 28.91
CA GLY A 383 -7.55 -1.00 28.47
C GLY A 383 -8.57 -1.89 27.78
N ARG A 384 -9.80 -1.99 28.30
CA ARG A 384 -10.88 -2.75 27.66
C ARG A 384 -11.28 -2.19 26.29
N ALA A 385 -11.46 -0.86 26.20
CA ALA A 385 -11.73 -0.22 24.91
C ALA A 385 -10.59 -0.46 23.90
N THR A 386 -9.35 -0.43 24.36
CA THR A 386 -8.16 -0.68 23.54
C THR A 386 -8.07 -2.14 23.11
N TYR A 387 -8.36 -3.08 24.00
CA TYR A 387 -8.44 -4.51 23.74
C TYR A 387 -9.49 -4.83 22.69
N GLU A 388 -10.72 -4.33 22.84
CA GLU A 388 -11.79 -4.53 21.86
C GLU A 388 -11.44 -3.96 20.48
N SER A 389 -10.84 -2.76 20.46
CA SER A 389 -10.39 -2.14 19.21
C SER A 389 -9.33 -2.99 18.53
N LEU A 390 -8.32 -3.46 19.26
CA LEU A 390 -7.24 -4.27 18.70
C LEU A 390 -7.76 -5.65 18.24
N ARG A 391 -8.70 -6.25 18.99
CA ARG A 391 -9.32 -7.52 18.62
C ARG A 391 -10.07 -7.43 17.29
N LYS A 392 -10.83 -6.35 17.08
CA LYS A 392 -11.51 -6.09 15.80
C LYS A 392 -10.54 -5.84 14.65
N ASP A 393 -9.34 -5.34 14.94
CA ASP A 393 -8.33 -5.05 13.93
C ASP A 393 -7.53 -6.29 13.49
N LEU A 394 -7.46 -7.31 14.35
CA LEU A 394 -6.75 -8.56 14.10
C LEU A 394 -7.67 -9.69 13.58
N ALA A 395 -8.99 -9.50 13.63
CA ALA A 395 -10.00 -10.38 13.02
C ALA A 395 -10.23 -10.02 11.55
#